data_AF-A0A951MU13-F1
#
_entry.id   AF-A0A951MU13-F1
#
_cell.length_a   1.000
_cell.length_b   1.000
_cell.length_c   1.000
_cell.angle_alpha   90.00
_cell.angle_beta   90.00
_cell.angle_gamma   90.00
#
_symmetry.space_group_name_H-M   'P 1'
#
loop_
_entity.id
_entity.type
_entity.pdbx_description
1 polymer ?
#
loop_
_entity_poly.entity_id
_entity_poly.type
_entity_poly.pdbx_seq_one_letter_code
_entity_poly.pdbx_strand_id
1 'polypeptide(L)'
;ALLPQAEQVPYERPEPGTRLKAYIVEVRRNPRGPQIVVSRTHPGLIKRLFELEVPEIADGIVEFKAVAREPGHRTKIAVWSNDHNVDPVGACVGARGARVRMVVNELRGEKIDIVPYTDDVQEFVMKALSPAKVKEVRLDEETGTAEVIVPDYQLSLSIGKEGQNARLAARLTGWRVDIKSESQLAEEEAGYEGEEWAKGEWITDPETGELTWRPEEGGPAVTAEEWRQGGDLILPEPAAVPVAGAAVDGVADGSEPGVGDPEQALVVEGRQPEEAE
;
A
#
# COMPACT_ATOMS: atom_id res chain seq x y z
N ALA A 1 32.41 11.31 -24.07
CA ALA A 1 31.63 10.38 -23.23
C ALA A 1 30.96 9.34 -24.11
N LEU A 2 30.63 8.17 -23.56
CA LEU A 2 29.93 7.08 -24.21
C LEU A 2 28.49 7.02 -23.65
N LEU A 3 27.49 6.89 -24.52
CA LEU A 3 26.09 6.65 -24.14
C LEU A 3 25.69 5.24 -24.64
N PRO A 4 25.83 4.19 -23.82
CA PRO A 4 25.49 2.83 -24.19
C PRO A 4 24.01 2.66 -24.53
N GLN A 5 23.66 1.66 -25.34
CA GLN A 5 22.26 1.43 -25.75
C GLN A 5 21.32 1.19 -24.56
N ALA A 6 21.78 0.48 -23.52
CA ALA A 6 21.00 0.26 -22.29
C ALA A 6 20.70 1.55 -21.51
N GLU A 7 21.49 2.60 -21.74
CA GLU A 7 21.40 3.89 -21.07
C GLU A 7 20.69 4.96 -21.94
N GLN A 8 20.23 4.55 -23.13
CA GLN A 8 19.43 5.37 -24.05
C GLN A 8 17.95 5.16 -23.79
N VAL A 9 17.17 6.23 -23.90
CA VAL A 9 15.70 6.14 -23.86
C VAL A 9 15.23 5.57 -25.21
N PRO A 10 14.43 4.48 -25.26
CA PRO A 10 14.12 3.76 -26.51
C PRO A 10 13.56 4.62 -27.65
N TYR A 11 12.79 5.67 -27.32
CA TYR A 11 12.14 6.55 -28.30
C TYR A 11 12.89 7.86 -28.54
N GLU A 12 13.98 8.12 -27.80
CA GLU A 12 14.80 9.30 -27.98
C GLU A 12 15.86 9.03 -29.05
N ARG A 13 15.75 9.74 -30.19
CA ARG A 13 16.75 9.67 -31.28
C ARG A 13 17.55 10.96 -31.30
N PRO A 14 18.74 11.01 -30.69
CA PRO A 14 19.57 12.21 -30.74
C PRO A 14 20.12 12.40 -32.16
N GLU A 15 19.86 13.57 -32.74
CA GLU A 15 20.44 13.95 -34.04
C GLU A 15 21.91 14.36 -33.88
N PRO A 16 22.78 14.04 -34.86
CA PRO A 16 24.16 14.52 -34.85
C PRO A 16 24.23 16.04 -34.70
N GLY A 17 25.07 16.52 -33.79
CA GLY A 17 25.23 17.95 -33.49
C GLY A 17 24.26 18.51 -32.46
N THR A 18 23.24 17.76 -32.04
CA THR A 18 22.32 18.18 -30.97
C THR A 18 23.01 18.10 -29.60
N ARG A 19 22.85 19.14 -28.79
CA ARG A 19 23.27 19.12 -27.38
C ARG A 19 22.25 18.34 -26.55
N LEU A 20 22.75 17.46 -25.69
CA LEU A 20 21.93 16.61 -24.83
C LEU A 20 22.49 16.65 -23.41
N LYS A 21 21.65 16.88 -22.40
CA LYS A 21 22.07 16.71 -21.00
C LYS A 21 21.94 15.24 -20.62
N ALA A 22 22.96 14.67 -19.98
CA ALA A 22 22.96 13.28 -19.55
C ALA A 22 23.59 13.16 -18.16
N TYR A 23 23.23 12.10 -17.44
CA TYR A 23 23.76 11.80 -16.11
C TYR A 23 25.03 10.97 -16.24
N ILE A 24 26.11 11.35 -15.56
CA ILE A 24 27.34 10.53 -15.53
C ILE A 24 27.08 9.36 -14.58
N VAL A 25 27.07 8.14 -15.12
CA VAL A 25 26.86 6.92 -14.31
C VAL A 25 28.18 6.39 -13.75
N GLU A 26 29.25 6.41 -14.54
CA GLU A 26 30.56 5.95 -14.12
C GLU A 26 31.69 6.53 -14.98
N VAL A 27 32.91 6.47 -14.46
CA VAL A 27 34.14 6.81 -15.18
C VAL A 27 35.05 5.59 -15.17
N ARG A 28 35.19 4.95 -16.33
CA ARG A 28 36.04 3.76 -16.51
C ARG A 28 37.47 4.19 -16.80
N ARG A 29 38.45 3.47 -16.24
CA ARG A 29 39.87 3.64 -16.59
C ARG A 29 40.22 2.65 -17.70
N ASN A 30 40.52 3.16 -18.90
CA ASN A 30 41.00 2.34 -20.01
C ASN A 30 42.46 2.71 -20.34
N PRO A 31 43.23 1.81 -21.00
CA PRO A 31 44.60 2.10 -21.41
C PRO A 31 44.76 3.33 -22.33
N ARG A 32 43.67 3.75 -23.00
CA ARG A 32 43.61 4.94 -23.87
C ARG A 32 43.14 6.22 -23.14
N GLY A 33 42.99 6.17 -21.82
CA GLY A 33 42.50 7.27 -20.99
C GLY A 33 41.13 6.99 -20.34
N PRO A 34 40.64 7.93 -19.49
CA PRO A 34 39.37 7.79 -18.82
C PRO A 34 38.20 7.84 -19.82
N GLN A 35 37.29 6.88 -19.71
CA GLN A 35 36.07 6.83 -20.49
C GLN A 35 34.87 7.14 -19.59
N ILE A 36 34.23 8.27 -19.83
CA ILE A 36 33.02 8.69 -19.12
C ILE A 36 31.82 8.01 -19.75
N VAL A 37 31.06 7.25 -18.96
CA VAL A 37 29.79 6.64 -19.37
C VAL A 37 28.65 7.51 -18.85
N VAL A 38 27.72 7.83 -19.73
CA VAL A 38 26.56 8.67 -19.42
C VAL A 38 25.25 7.95 -19.67
N SER A 39 24.18 8.44 -19.04
CA SER A 39 22.84 7.88 -19.11
C SER A 39 21.75 8.93 -19.27
N ARG A 40 20.73 8.55 -20.05
CA ARG A 40 19.46 9.26 -20.18
C ARG A 40 18.32 8.58 -19.44
N THR A 41 18.46 7.30 -19.11
CA THR A 41 17.46 6.49 -18.40
C THR A 41 17.57 6.60 -16.87
N HIS A 42 18.76 6.90 -16.35
CA HIS A 42 19.01 6.91 -14.91
C HIS A 42 18.15 7.95 -14.16
N PRO A 43 17.51 7.61 -13.01
CA PRO A 43 16.66 8.52 -12.25
C PRO A 43 17.40 9.75 -11.72
N GLY A 44 18.71 9.64 -11.48
CA GLY A 44 19.57 10.76 -11.09
C GLY A 44 19.58 11.92 -12.09
N LEU A 45 19.26 11.68 -13.37
CA LEU A 45 19.09 12.75 -14.34
C LEU A 45 17.98 13.72 -13.93
N ILE A 46 16.85 13.21 -13.42
CA ILE A 46 15.71 14.04 -12.99
C ILE A 46 16.14 15.01 -11.90
N LYS A 47 16.78 14.48 -10.84
CA LYS A 47 17.27 15.29 -9.72
C LYS A 47 18.20 16.42 -10.20
N ARG A 48 19.16 16.11 -11.08
CA ARG A 48 20.10 17.11 -11.62
C ARG A 48 19.45 18.12 -12.54
N LEU A 49 18.43 17.73 -13.32
CA LEU A 49 17.71 18.68 -14.16
C LEU A 49 16.89 19.68 -13.32
N PHE A 50 16.21 19.19 -12.28
CA PHE A 50 15.48 20.06 -11.36
C PHE A 50 16.41 20.95 -10.53
N GLU A 51 17.55 20.45 -10.08
CA GLU A 51 18.56 21.25 -9.38
C GLU A 51 19.08 22.43 -10.23
N LEU A 52 19.14 22.26 -11.56
CA LEU A 52 19.50 23.36 -12.48
C LEU A 52 18.36 24.36 -12.73
N GLU A 53 17.10 23.93 -12.58
CA GLU A 53 15.92 24.73 -12.94
C GLU A 53 15.24 25.39 -11.72
N VAL A 54 15.41 24.82 -10.52
CA VAL A 54 14.73 25.20 -9.28
C VAL A 54 15.78 25.62 -8.24
N PRO A 55 15.96 26.94 -8.00
CA PRO A 55 16.91 27.45 -7.00
C PRO A 55 16.69 26.87 -5.60
N GLU A 56 15.43 26.68 -5.20
CA GLU A 56 15.06 26.13 -3.90
C GLU A 56 15.61 24.71 -3.68
N ILE A 57 15.80 23.93 -4.77
CA ILE A 57 16.43 22.61 -4.72
C ILE A 57 17.95 22.73 -4.64
N ALA A 58 18.56 23.68 -5.36
CA ALA A 58 19.99 23.94 -5.31
C ALA A 58 20.45 24.44 -3.92
N ASP A 59 19.61 25.24 -3.27
CA ASP A 59 19.83 25.79 -1.92
C ASP A 59 19.50 24.78 -0.81
N GLY A 60 18.94 23.62 -1.15
CA GLY A 60 18.56 22.57 -0.19
C GLY A 60 17.30 22.88 0.63
N ILE A 61 16.55 23.92 0.26
CA ILE A 61 15.25 24.25 0.88
C ILE A 61 14.23 23.19 0.51
N VAL A 62 14.20 22.78 -0.76
CA VAL A 62 13.35 21.70 -1.26
C VAL A 62 14.22 20.49 -1.59
N GLU A 63 13.81 19.31 -1.15
CA GLU A 63 14.54 18.07 -1.40
C GLU A 63 13.68 16.98 -2.02
N PHE A 64 14.34 16.10 -2.78
CA PHE A 64 13.75 14.89 -3.31
C PHE A 64 13.76 13.79 -2.26
N LYS A 65 12.57 13.26 -1.95
CA LYS A 65 12.41 12.10 -1.06
C LYS A 65 12.38 10.78 -1.83
N ALA A 66 11.68 10.75 -2.96
CA ALA A 66 11.61 9.58 -3.82
C ALA A 66 11.43 9.95 -5.29
N VAL A 67 11.88 9.05 -6.19
CA VAL A 67 11.72 9.18 -7.64
C VAL A 67 11.37 7.81 -8.23
N ALA A 68 10.19 7.71 -8.82
CA ALA A 68 9.77 6.54 -9.60
C ALA A 68 9.72 6.92 -11.08
N ARG A 69 10.57 6.31 -11.89
CA ARG A 69 10.76 6.71 -13.30
C ARG A 69 10.56 5.54 -14.26
N GLU A 70 9.80 5.80 -15.31
CA GLU A 70 9.73 5.03 -16.55
C GLU A 70 10.23 5.92 -17.70
N PRO A 71 11.52 5.81 -18.08
CA PRO A 71 12.19 6.77 -18.97
C PRO A 71 11.49 6.93 -20.31
N GLY A 72 11.29 8.18 -20.74
CA GLY A 72 10.60 8.53 -21.98
C GLY A 72 9.08 8.48 -21.91
N HIS A 73 8.50 8.01 -20.80
CA HIS A 73 7.04 7.94 -20.62
C HIS A 73 6.57 8.86 -19.50
N ARG A 74 6.82 8.44 -18.25
CA ARG A 74 6.27 9.10 -17.07
C ARG A 74 7.18 8.90 -15.86
N THR A 75 7.30 9.95 -15.07
CA THR A 75 8.05 9.96 -13.81
C THR A 75 7.19 10.59 -12.74
N LYS A 76 7.14 9.94 -11.56
CA LYS A 76 6.63 10.54 -10.34
C LYS A 76 7.79 10.94 -9.44
N ILE A 77 7.72 12.13 -8.87
CA ILE A 77 8.69 12.61 -7.88
C ILE A 77 7.96 13.04 -6.60
N ALA A 78 8.52 12.65 -5.46
CA ALA A 78 8.07 13.09 -4.15
C ALA A 78 9.05 14.12 -3.59
N VAL A 79 8.53 15.30 -3.25
CA VAL A 79 9.34 16.44 -2.80
C VAL A 79 8.89 16.94 -1.42
N TRP A 80 9.84 17.36 -0.61
CA TRP A 80 9.64 17.90 0.73
C TRP A 80 10.31 19.26 0.86
N SER A 81 9.79 20.14 1.72
CA SER A 81 10.42 21.42 2.04
C SER A 81 10.92 21.43 3.47
N ASN A 82 12.19 21.82 3.65
CA ASN A 82 12.80 22.09 4.95
C ASN A 82 12.37 23.45 5.53
N ASP A 83 11.74 24.31 4.72
CA ASP A 83 11.12 25.57 5.17
C ASP A 83 9.59 25.49 5.06
N HIS A 84 8.90 25.70 6.17
CA HIS A 84 7.43 25.70 6.26
C HIS A 84 6.77 26.83 5.45
N ASN A 85 7.51 27.88 5.10
CA ASN A 85 7.00 28.99 4.28
C ASN A 85 7.10 28.71 2.78
N VAL A 86 7.73 27.60 2.37
CA VAL A 86 7.95 27.26 0.97
C VAL A 86 7.14 26.02 0.61
N ASP A 87 6.24 26.16 -0.35
CA ASP A 87 5.54 25.02 -0.96
C ASP A 87 6.50 24.27 -1.92
N PRO A 88 6.87 23.01 -1.62
CA PRO A 88 7.82 22.27 -2.45
C PRO A 88 7.26 21.94 -3.83
N VAL A 89 5.94 21.74 -3.97
CA VAL A 89 5.31 21.44 -5.26
C VAL A 89 5.27 22.69 -6.11
N GLY A 90 4.79 23.81 -5.56
CA GLY A 90 4.78 25.12 -6.21
C GLY A 90 6.18 25.58 -6.63
N ALA A 91 7.19 25.32 -5.80
CA ALA A 91 8.59 25.53 -6.14
C ALA A 91 8.96 24.72 -7.40
N CYS A 92 8.74 23.41 -7.43
CA CYS A 92 9.14 22.61 -8.59
C CYS A 92 8.32 22.91 -9.87
N VAL A 93 7.06 23.28 -9.74
CA VAL A 93 6.16 23.57 -10.87
C VAL A 93 6.48 24.96 -11.46
N GLY A 94 6.67 25.97 -10.63
CA GLY A 94 6.85 27.36 -11.03
C GLY A 94 5.59 27.99 -11.64
N ALA A 95 5.69 29.27 -12.03
CA ALA A 95 4.54 30.01 -12.58
C ALA A 95 3.93 29.31 -13.81
N ARG A 96 2.66 28.90 -13.70
CA ARG A 96 1.93 28.11 -14.74
C ARG A 96 2.74 26.90 -15.23
N GLY A 97 3.45 26.20 -14.35
CA GLY A 97 4.22 25.02 -14.71
C GLY A 97 5.43 25.31 -15.59
N ALA A 98 5.96 26.53 -15.62
CA ALA A 98 7.09 26.87 -16.50
C ALA A 98 8.33 26.01 -16.22
N ARG A 99 8.70 25.84 -14.95
CA ARG A 99 9.92 25.12 -14.54
C ARG A 99 9.83 23.63 -14.88
N VAL A 100 8.76 22.96 -14.44
CA VAL A 100 8.54 21.55 -14.78
C VAL A 100 8.46 21.34 -16.30
N ARG A 101 7.87 22.26 -17.07
CA ARG A 101 7.84 22.17 -18.54
C ARG A 101 9.23 22.23 -19.17
N MET A 102 10.14 23.04 -18.64
CA MET A 102 11.52 23.08 -19.12
C MET A 102 12.21 21.72 -18.94
N VAL A 103 12.01 21.07 -17.79
CA VAL A 103 12.53 19.72 -17.52
C VAL A 103 11.88 18.68 -18.45
N VAL A 104 10.55 18.70 -18.61
CA VAL A 104 9.81 17.81 -19.53
C VAL A 104 10.33 17.96 -20.98
N ASN A 105 10.61 19.18 -21.42
CA ASN A 105 11.14 19.45 -22.75
C ASN A 105 12.56 18.88 -22.94
N GLU A 106 13.42 19.01 -21.93
CA GLU A 106 14.76 18.39 -21.93
C GLU A 106 14.68 16.86 -21.98
N LEU A 107 13.64 16.26 -21.41
CA LEU A 107 13.35 14.83 -21.45
C LEU A 107 12.51 14.39 -22.66
N ARG A 108 12.37 15.25 -23.68
CA ARG A 108 11.66 14.98 -24.94
C ARG A 108 10.19 14.55 -24.74
N GLY A 109 9.53 15.12 -23.75
CA GLY A 109 8.10 14.93 -23.53
C GLY A 109 7.71 13.87 -22.49
N GLU A 110 8.69 13.30 -21.77
CA GLU A 110 8.45 12.48 -20.57
C GLU A 110 7.56 13.26 -19.58
N LYS A 111 6.41 12.71 -19.21
CA LYS A 111 5.47 13.36 -18.28
C LYS A 111 6.01 13.29 -16.86
N ILE A 112 5.87 14.38 -16.10
CA ILE A 112 6.34 14.43 -14.71
C ILE A 112 5.17 14.80 -13.81
N ASP A 113 4.85 13.93 -12.86
CA ASP A 113 3.96 14.25 -11.75
C ASP A 113 4.80 14.57 -10.52
N ILE A 114 4.47 15.68 -9.85
CA ILE A 114 5.17 16.16 -8.65
C ILE A 114 4.17 16.08 -7.51
N VAL A 115 4.52 15.32 -6.47
CA VAL A 115 3.65 15.13 -5.30
C VAL A 115 4.38 15.57 -4.03
N PRO A 116 3.68 16.17 -3.06
CA PRO A 116 4.28 16.47 -1.78
C PRO A 116 4.53 15.15 -1.03
N TYR A 117 5.72 15.01 -0.47
CA TYR A 117 6.03 13.94 0.47
C TYR A 117 5.40 14.24 1.84
N THR A 118 5.09 13.20 2.58
CA THR A 118 4.59 13.24 3.96
C THR A 118 5.04 11.94 4.63
N ASP A 119 5.31 11.98 5.93
CA ASP A 119 5.70 10.81 6.71
C ASP A 119 4.49 9.89 6.99
N ASP A 120 3.27 10.43 6.90
CA ASP A 120 2.04 9.65 6.97
C ASP A 120 1.88 8.80 5.71
N VAL A 121 2.02 7.49 5.85
CA VAL A 121 2.02 6.54 4.72
C VAL A 121 0.69 6.59 3.96
N GLN A 122 -0.42 6.67 4.69
CA GLN A 122 -1.76 6.67 4.11
C GLN A 122 -1.95 7.89 3.20
N GLU A 123 -1.62 9.08 3.72
CA GLU A 123 -1.65 10.34 3.00
C GLU A 123 -0.64 10.35 1.84
N PHE A 124 0.54 9.75 2.02
CA PHE A 124 1.56 9.69 0.96
C PHE A 124 1.11 8.81 -0.20
N VAL A 125 0.50 7.65 0.06
CA VAL A 125 -0.10 6.77 -0.97
C VAL A 125 -1.21 7.50 -1.72
N MET A 126 -2.11 8.20 -1.01
CA MET A 126 -3.15 9.02 -1.64
C MET A 126 -2.55 10.07 -2.59
N LYS A 127 -1.53 10.80 -2.13
CA LYS A 127 -0.83 11.83 -2.92
C LYS A 127 -0.11 11.21 -4.12
N ALA A 128 0.51 10.05 -3.98
CA ALA A 128 1.26 9.37 -5.04
C ALA A 128 0.38 8.94 -6.23
N LEU A 129 -0.91 8.67 -5.98
CA LEU A 129 -1.87 8.30 -7.03
C LEU A 129 -2.40 9.50 -7.84
N SER A 130 -2.05 10.73 -7.44
CA SER A 130 -2.36 11.96 -8.21
C SER A 130 -2.00 11.78 -9.69
N PRO A 131 -2.90 12.10 -10.64
CA PRO A 131 -4.07 12.99 -10.49
C PRO A 131 -5.38 12.33 -10.02
N ALA A 132 -5.39 11.02 -9.76
CA ALA A 132 -6.59 10.37 -9.23
C ALA A 132 -6.89 10.83 -7.80
N LYS A 133 -8.17 10.99 -7.49
CA LYS A 133 -8.69 11.26 -6.15
C LYS A 133 -9.01 9.94 -5.48
N VAL A 134 -8.38 9.73 -4.34
CA VAL A 134 -8.59 8.56 -3.51
C VAL A 134 -9.63 8.88 -2.44
N LYS A 135 -10.53 7.94 -2.18
CA LYS A 135 -11.53 8.06 -1.11
C LYS A 135 -10.95 7.60 0.22
N GLU A 136 -10.33 6.44 0.21
CA GLU A 136 -9.80 5.79 1.41
C GLU A 136 -8.56 4.96 1.04
N VAL A 137 -7.63 4.85 1.99
CA VAL A 137 -6.49 3.93 1.91
C VAL A 137 -6.46 3.14 3.20
N ARG A 138 -6.44 1.80 3.08
CA ARG A 138 -6.29 0.86 4.18
C ARG A 138 -4.90 0.25 4.08
N LEU A 139 -4.14 0.30 5.17
CA LEU A 139 -2.78 -0.21 5.21
C LEU A 139 -2.76 -1.55 5.93
N ASP A 140 -2.15 -2.53 5.29
CA ASP A 140 -1.76 -3.80 5.89
C ASP A 140 -0.23 -3.77 6.07
N GLU A 141 0.19 -3.51 7.31
CA GLU A 141 1.61 -3.41 7.68
C GLU A 141 2.32 -4.77 7.62
N GLU A 142 1.60 -5.88 7.78
CA GLU A 142 2.20 -7.22 7.75
C GLU A 142 2.59 -7.61 6.34
N THR A 143 1.72 -7.36 5.36
CA THR A 143 1.99 -7.69 3.96
C THR A 143 2.69 -6.56 3.18
N GLY A 144 2.75 -5.35 3.76
CA GLY A 144 3.27 -4.15 3.10
C GLY A 144 2.38 -3.69 1.94
N THR A 145 1.07 -3.89 2.08
CA THR A 145 0.07 -3.60 1.05
C THR A 145 -0.80 -2.42 1.46
N ALA A 146 -1.04 -1.52 0.54
CA ALA A 146 -1.98 -0.41 0.65
C ALA A 146 -3.15 -0.68 -0.29
N GLU A 147 -4.30 -1.02 0.29
CA GLU A 147 -5.56 -1.13 -0.42
C GLU A 147 -6.17 0.26 -0.57
N VAL A 148 -6.45 0.66 -1.80
CA VAL A 148 -6.87 2.01 -2.17
C VAL A 148 -8.26 1.94 -2.77
N ILE A 149 -9.20 2.62 -2.11
CA ILE A 149 -10.58 2.72 -2.56
C ILE A 149 -10.72 4.02 -3.35
N VAL A 150 -11.19 3.91 -4.59
CA VAL A 150 -11.43 5.04 -5.48
C VAL A 150 -12.87 5.04 -5.99
N PRO A 151 -13.44 6.20 -6.34
CA PRO A 151 -14.72 6.23 -7.03
C PRO A 151 -14.67 5.44 -8.35
N ASP A 152 -15.76 4.77 -8.73
CA ASP A 152 -15.82 3.92 -9.93
C ASP A 152 -15.35 4.64 -11.21
N TYR A 153 -15.75 5.90 -11.39
CA TYR A 153 -15.36 6.70 -12.55
C TYR A 153 -13.86 7.05 -12.60
N GLN A 154 -13.11 6.83 -11.51
CA GLN A 154 -11.68 7.06 -11.42
C GLN A 154 -10.85 5.77 -11.39
N LEU A 155 -11.45 4.58 -11.35
CA LEU A 155 -10.72 3.32 -11.29
C LEU A 155 -9.69 3.21 -12.43
N SER A 156 -10.13 3.45 -13.66
CA SER A 156 -9.25 3.39 -14.84
C SER A 156 -8.12 4.43 -14.80
N LEU A 157 -8.40 5.65 -14.31
CA LEU A 157 -7.38 6.70 -14.17
C LEU A 157 -6.34 6.35 -13.10
N SER A 158 -6.80 5.77 -11.99
CA SER A 158 -5.99 5.39 -10.84
C SER A 158 -5.01 4.28 -11.18
N ILE A 159 -5.47 3.27 -11.93
CA ILE A 159 -4.62 2.21 -12.49
C ILE A 159 -3.68 2.81 -13.56
N GLY A 160 -4.24 3.62 -14.45
CA GLY A 160 -3.54 4.22 -15.59
C GLY A 160 -3.35 3.23 -16.74
N LYS A 161 -2.86 3.74 -17.89
CA LYS A 161 -2.58 2.91 -19.06
C LYS A 161 -1.56 1.82 -18.71
N GLU A 162 -1.91 0.56 -18.94
CA GLU A 162 -1.06 -0.62 -18.62
C GLU A 162 -0.60 -0.65 -17.15
N GLY A 163 -1.41 -0.13 -16.23
CA GLY A 163 -1.09 -0.07 -14.80
C GLY A 163 0.04 0.91 -14.46
N GLN A 164 0.44 1.79 -15.38
CA GLN A 164 1.59 2.68 -15.19
C GLN A 164 1.44 3.59 -13.96
N ASN A 165 0.25 4.13 -13.70
CA ASN A 165 0.07 5.05 -12.58
C ASN A 165 0.23 4.33 -11.24
N ALA A 166 -0.46 3.19 -11.07
CA ALA A 166 -0.35 2.33 -9.89
C ALA A 166 1.08 1.83 -9.67
N ARG A 167 1.76 1.36 -10.73
CA ARG A 167 3.15 0.88 -10.66
C ARG A 167 4.14 1.97 -10.27
N LEU A 168 3.98 3.18 -10.81
CA LEU A 168 4.82 4.32 -10.41
C LEU A 168 4.53 4.76 -8.98
N ALA A 169 3.27 4.76 -8.54
CA ALA A 169 2.90 5.07 -7.15
C ALA A 169 3.52 4.04 -6.19
N ALA A 170 3.37 2.75 -6.46
CA ALA A 170 3.96 1.67 -5.67
C ALA A 170 5.49 1.78 -5.55
N ARG A 171 6.18 2.09 -6.67
CA ARG A 171 7.63 2.34 -6.64
C ARG A 171 8.03 3.61 -5.91
N LEU A 172 7.16 4.62 -5.89
CA LEU A 172 7.42 5.90 -5.23
C LEU A 172 7.26 5.79 -3.71
N THR A 173 6.23 5.08 -3.26
CA THR A 173 5.90 4.90 -1.84
C THR A 173 6.66 3.74 -1.21
N GLY A 174 7.05 2.73 -2.00
CA GLY A 174 7.63 1.48 -1.51
C GLY A 174 6.59 0.45 -1.07
N TRP A 175 5.30 0.74 -1.22
CA TRP A 175 4.19 -0.13 -0.84
C TRP A 175 3.59 -0.84 -2.07
N ARG A 176 3.07 -2.06 -1.89
CA ARG A 176 2.20 -2.65 -2.90
C ARG A 176 0.90 -1.88 -2.91
N VAL A 177 0.49 -1.34 -4.06
CA VAL A 177 -0.75 -0.56 -4.19
C VAL A 177 -1.78 -1.41 -4.91
N ASP A 178 -2.83 -1.82 -4.19
CA ASP A 178 -4.01 -2.45 -4.77
C ASP A 178 -5.14 -1.43 -4.87
N ILE A 179 -5.86 -1.40 -5.98
CA ILE A 179 -6.86 -0.36 -6.27
C ILE A 179 -8.19 -1.02 -6.57
N LYS A 180 -9.19 -0.72 -5.73
CA LYS A 180 -10.57 -1.18 -5.88
C LYS A 180 -11.51 0.01 -6.01
N SER A 181 -12.60 -0.19 -6.75
CA SER A 181 -13.69 0.78 -6.76
C SER A 181 -14.63 0.59 -5.57
N GLU A 182 -15.44 1.61 -5.27
CA GLU A 182 -16.49 1.52 -4.25
C GLU A 182 -17.44 0.36 -4.52
N SER A 183 -17.83 0.14 -5.78
CA SER A 183 -18.72 -0.96 -6.15
C SER A 183 -18.05 -2.33 -5.93
N GLN A 184 -16.76 -2.46 -6.26
CA GLN A 184 -16.02 -3.69 -6.03
C GLN A 184 -15.89 -4.02 -4.54
N LEU A 185 -15.63 -2.99 -3.72
CA LEU A 185 -15.57 -3.16 -2.27
C LEU A 185 -16.94 -3.55 -1.70
N ALA A 186 -18.03 -2.92 -2.16
CA ALA A 186 -19.38 -3.23 -1.70
C ALA A 186 -19.82 -4.65 -2.11
N GLU A 187 -19.45 -5.12 -3.30
CA GLU A 187 -19.70 -6.50 -3.73
C GLU A 187 -18.94 -7.52 -2.87
N GLU A 188 -17.70 -7.22 -2.51
CA GLU A 188 -16.88 -8.03 -1.62
C GLU A 188 -17.49 -8.06 -0.20
N GLU A 189 -17.86 -6.91 0.36
CA GLU A 189 -18.54 -6.80 1.66
C GLU A 189 -19.90 -7.52 1.66
N ALA A 190 -20.71 -7.40 0.60
CA ALA A 190 -21.99 -8.08 0.47
C ALA A 190 -21.87 -9.60 0.28
N GLY A 191 -20.76 -10.07 -0.34
CA GLY A 191 -20.42 -11.48 -0.41
C GLY A 191 -20.26 -12.11 0.97
N TYR A 192 -19.73 -11.35 1.95
CA TYR A 192 -19.63 -11.79 3.34
C TYR A 192 -20.94 -11.65 4.13
N GLU A 193 -21.83 -10.71 3.78
CA GLU A 193 -23.16 -10.59 4.41
C GLU A 193 -24.17 -11.64 3.91
N GLY A 194 -23.92 -12.25 2.74
CA GLY A 194 -24.75 -13.31 2.16
C GLY A 194 -24.48 -14.72 2.69
N GLU A 195 -23.42 -14.90 3.50
CA GLU A 195 -23.16 -16.17 4.19
C GLU A 195 -24.04 -16.24 5.45
N GLU A 196 -25.17 -16.97 5.35
CA GLU A 196 -25.95 -17.35 6.53
C GLU A 196 -25.05 -18.19 7.45
N TRP A 197 -24.63 -17.60 8.56
CA TRP A 197 -24.01 -18.35 9.64
C TRP A 197 -25.03 -19.38 10.15
N ALA A 198 -24.67 -20.66 10.09
CA ALA A 198 -25.43 -21.69 10.76
C ALA A 198 -25.42 -21.40 12.26
N LYS A 199 -26.55 -20.97 12.80
CA LYS A 199 -26.72 -20.83 14.25
C LYS A 199 -26.61 -22.22 14.87
N GLY A 200 -25.85 -22.34 15.94
CA GLY A 200 -25.61 -23.60 16.63
C GLY A 200 -25.02 -23.38 18.01
N GLU A 201 -25.13 -24.38 18.87
CA GLU A 201 -24.64 -24.33 20.25
C GLU A 201 -23.58 -25.40 20.47
N TRP A 202 -22.50 -25.04 21.17
CA TRP A 202 -21.57 -26.03 21.73
C TRP A 202 -22.16 -26.60 23.00
N ILE A 203 -22.45 -27.89 22.98
CA ILE A 203 -22.96 -28.62 24.13
C ILE A 203 -21.80 -29.46 24.68
N THR A 204 -21.53 -29.34 25.98
CA THR A 204 -20.58 -30.24 26.65
C THR A 204 -21.32 -31.51 27.02
N ASP A 205 -20.84 -32.67 26.56
CA ASP A 205 -21.38 -33.95 26.96
C ASP A 205 -21.10 -34.19 28.45
N PRO A 206 -22.12 -34.37 29.31
CA PRO A 206 -21.93 -34.52 30.74
C PRO A 206 -21.29 -35.86 31.15
N GLU A 207 -21.25 -36.87 30.27
CA GLU A 207 -20.66 -38.18 30.55
C GLU A 207 -19.18 -38.27 30.10
N THR A 208 -18.82 -37.60 29.00
CA THR A 208 -17.45 -37.66 28.44
C THR A 208 -16.65 -36.37 28.64
N GLY A 209 -17.32 -35.24 28.92
CA GLY A 209 -16.69 -33.92 29.02
C GLY A 209 -16.30 -33.32 27.65
N GLU A 210 -16.71 -33.95 26.55
CA GLU A 210 -16.35 -33.51 25.20
C GLU A 210 -17.28 -32.40 24.69
N LEU A 211 -16.71 -31.47 23.93
CA LEU A 211 -17.44 -30.38 23.30
C LEU A 211 -17.97 -30.84 21.93
N THR A 212 -19.28 -30.74 21.74
CA THR A 212 -19.95 -31.13 20.50
C THR A 212 -20.77 -29.96 19.98
N TRP A 213 -20.53 -29.56 18.74
CA TRP A 213 -21.28 -28.50 18.08
C TRP A 213 -22.57 -29.07 17.50
N ARG A 214 -23.72 -28.45 17.82
CA ARG A 214 -25.04 -28.84 17.30
C ARG A 214 -25.68 -27.68 16.52
N PRO A 215 -25.94 -27.85 15.21
CA PRO A 215 -26.66 -26.85 14.43
C PRO A 215 -28.13 -26.74 14.83
N GLU A 216 -28.68 -25.53 14.87
CA GLU A 216 -30.07 -25.20 15.22
C GLU A 216 -31.09 -25.81 14.22
N GLU A 217 -30.69 -25.95 12.95
CA GLU A 217 -31.54 -26.50 11.88
C GLU A 217 -31.61 -28.04 11.83
N GLY A 218 -31.01 -28.73 12.80
CA GLY A 218 -31.22 -30.18 13.01
C GLY A 218 -30.33 -31.11 12.16
N GLY A 219 -29.05 -30.79 12.03
CA GLY A 219 -28.01 -31.65 11.43
C GLY A 219 -27.26 -32.55 12.43
N PRO A 220 -26.36 -33.43 11.95
CA PRO A 220 -25.52 -34.27 12.82
C PRO A 220 -24.58 -33.40 13.66
N ALA A 221 -24.47 -33.72 14.95
CA ALA A 221 -23.56 -33.03 15.86
C ALA A 221 -22.11 -33.45 15.58
N VAL A 222 -21.19 -32.47 15.60
CA VAL A 222 -19.77 -32.69 15.26
C VAL A 222 -18.93 -32.47 16.52
N THR A 223 -18.03 -33.40 16.84
CA THR A 223 -17.14 -33.25 17.99
C THR A 223 -16.01 -32.25 17.71
N ALA A 224 -15.46 -31.65 18.76
CA ALA A 224 -14.32 -30.74 18.64
C ALA A 224 -13.07 -31.36 17.99
N GLU A 225 -12.92 -32.69 18.03
CA GLU A 225 -11.81 -33.40 17.40
C GLU A 225 -12.05 -33.65 15.90
N GLU A 226 -13.26 -34.07 15.53
CA GLU A 226 -13.68 -34.19 14.12
C GLU A 226 -13.64 -32.84 13.42
N TRP A 227 -13.99 -31.77 14.13
CA TRP A 227 -13.87 -30.40 13.64
C TRP A 227 -12.43 -29.98 13.32
N ARG A 228 -11.48 -30.35 14.18
CA ARG A 228 -10.06 -30.01 14.00
C ARG A 228 -9.40 -30.77 12.86
N GLN A 229 -9.93 -31.94 12.50
CA GLN A 229 -9.38 -32.78 11.43
C GLN A 229 -9.90 -32.41 10.03
N GLY A 230 -11.04 -31.70 9.94
CA GLY A 230 -11.55 -31.07 8.71
C GLY A 230 -10.77 -29.79 8.35
N GLY A 231 -9.49 -29.94 8.02
CA GLY A 231 -8.61 -28.83 7.69
C GLY A 231 -8.93 -28.21 6.33
N ASP A 232 -9.82 -27.23 6.30
CA ASP A 232 -9.77 -26.13 5.33
C ASP A 232 -10.63 -24.95 5.78
N LEU A 233 -10.29 -24.33 6.91
CA LEU A 233 -11.01 -23.16 7.43
C LEU A 233 -10.06 -22.20 8.17
N ILE A 234 -9.98 -20.96 7.67
CA ILE A 234 -9.27 -19.85 8.30
C ILE A 234 -9.97 -19.53 9.63
N LEU A 235 -9.22 -19.65 10.74
CA LEU A 235 -9.68 -19.33 12.09
C LEU A 235 -9.53 -17.81 12.35
N PRO A 236 -10.49 -17.13 12.97
CA PRO A 236 -10.16 -16.11 13.96
C PRO A 236 -9.68 -16.81 15.25
N GLU A 237 -8.56 -16.35 15.81
CA GLU A 237 -8.02 -16.88 17.06
C GLU A 237 -9.07 -16.81 18.20
N PRO A 238 -9.11 -17.81 19.11
CA PRO A 238 -9.93 -17.68 20.30
C PRO A 238 -9.43 -16.50 21.13
N ALA A 239 -10.30 -15.54 21.40
CA ALA A 239 -10.04 -14.51 22.39
C ALA A 239 -9.59 -15.18 23.69
N ALA A 240 -8.37 -14.87 24.13
CA ALA A 240 -7.78 -15.45 25.32
C ALA A 240 -8.73 -15.31 26.53
N VAL A 241 -9.11 -16.44 27.10
CA VAL A 241 -9.85 -16.48 28.38
C VAL A 241 -8.94 -15.89 29.46
N PRO A 242 -9.37 -14.86 30.23
CA PRO A 242 -8.57 -14.40 31.35
C PRO A 242 -8.56 -15.49 32.43
N VAL A 243 -7.38 -16.01 32.76
CA VAL A 243 -7.19 -16.94 33.87
C VAL A 243 -7.28 -16.15 35.17
N ALA A 244 -8.41 -16.29 35.89
CA ALA A 244 -8.54 -15.75 37.23
C ALA A 244 -7.79 -16.63 38.24
N GLY A 245 -6.75 -16.09 38.89
CA GLY A 245 -6.16 -16.71 40.08
C GLY A 245 -4.73 -16.31 40.43
N ALA A 246 -4.54 -15.11 41.01
CA ALA A 246 -3.44 -14.86 41.94
C ALA A 246 -3.85 -13.77 42.94
N ALA A 247 -3.90 -14.16 44.22
CA ALA A 247 -4.36 -13.36 45.36
C ALA A 247 -3.46 -12.14 45.66
N VAL A 248 -4.05 -11.06 46.19
CA VAL A 248 -3.50 -10.23 47.29
C VAL A 248 -4.59 -9.34 47.90
N ASP A 249 -4.40 -9.06 49.19
CA ASP A 249 -5.30 -8.56 50.24
C ASP A 249 -6.01 -7.21 50.04
N GLY A 250 -7.17 -7.06 50.70
CA GLY A 250 -7.47 -5.83 51.46
C GLY A 250 -8.85 -5.17 51.32
N VAL A 251 -9.67 -5.32 52.38
CA VAL A 251 -10.62 -4.34 52.95
C VAL A 251 -12.02 -4.19 52.32
N ALA A 252 -12.98 -4.85 53.00
CA ALA A 252 -14.33 -4.44 53.41
C ALA A 252 -15.16 -3.42 52.59
N ASP A 253 -16.33 -3.86 52.11
CA ASP A 253 -17.63 -3.46 52.69
C ASP A 253 -18.73 -4.46 52.24
N GLY A 254 -19.74 -4.66 53.08
CA GLY A 254 -20.68 -5.78 53.01
C GLY A 254 -21.79 -5.65 51.97
N SER A 255 -22.14 -6.79 51.37
CA SER A 255 -23.48 -7.21 50.94
C SER A 255 -23.38 -8.70 50.60
N GLU A 256 -24.30 -9.52 51.11
CA GLU A 256 -24.31 -10.98 50.88
C GLU A 256 -24.37 -11.35 49.38
N PRO A 257 -23.63 -12.37 48.90
CA PRO A 257 -23.84 -12.88 47.55
C PRO A 257 -25.00 -13.88 47.53
N GLY A 258 -26.03 -13.57 46.76
CA GLY A 258 -27.02 -14.54 46.32
C GLY A 258 -26.35 -15.63 45.48
N VAL A 259 -26.71 -16.88 45.76
CA VAL A 259 -26.32 -18.06 45.00
C VAL A 259 -26.79 -17.88 43.55
N GLY A 260 -25.85 -17.71 42.61
CA GLY A 260 -26.12 -17.69 41.18
C GLY A 260 -26.24 -19.12 40.65
N ASP A 261 -27.34 -19.40 39.95
CA ASP A 261 -27.66 -20.67 39.30
C ASP A 261 -26.54 -21.17 38.36
N PRO A 262 -26.28 -22.49 38.29
CA PRO A 262 -25.26 -23.08 37.42
C PRO A 262 -25.70 -23.30 35.96
N GLU A 263 -26.81 -22.71 35.48
CA GLU A 263 -27.27 -22.84 34.10
C GLU A 263 -26.93 -21.60 33.25
N GLN A 264 -25.66 -21.40 32.91
CA GLN A 264 -25.30 -20.51 31.80
C GLN A 264 -24.49 -21.27 30.77
N ALA A 265 -25.20 -21.80 29.76
CA ALA A 265 -24.61 -22.26 28.51
C ALA A 265 -23.96 -21.06 27.81
N LEU A 266 -22.68 -21.21 27.46
CA LEU A 266 -21.95 -20.22 26.68
C LEU A 266 -22.25 -20.48 25.19
N VAL A 267 -23.06 -19.62 24.58
CA VAL A 267 -23.30 -19.65 23.13
C VAL A 267 -22.00 -19.23 22.44
N VAL A 268 -21.40 -20.13 21.68
CA VAL A 268 -20.25 -19.82 20.82
C VAL A 268 -20.63 -20.25 19.40
N GLU A 269 -20.69 -19.30 18.47
CA GLU A 269 -20.99 -19.56 17.06
C GLU A 269 -19.84 -20.32 16.41
N GLY A 270 -20.15 -21.40 15.69
CA GLY A 270 -19.19 -22.25 14.98
C GLY A 270 -19.68 -22.54 13.56
N ARG A 271 -18.75 -22.65 12.61
CA ARG A 271 -18.97 -22.87 11.16
C ARG A 271 -19.54 -24.28 10.86
N GLN A 272 -19.67 -24.73 9.63
CA GLN A 272 -19.72 -26.17 9.34
C GLN A 272 -18.92 -26.34 8.04
N PRO A 273 -18.05 -27.36 7.89
CA PRO A 273 -17.31 -27.53 6.65
C PRO A 273 -18.26 -27.98 5.53
N GLU A 274 -18.09 -27.40 4.34
CA GLU A 274 -18.79 -27.83 3.13
C GLU A 274 -18.47 -29.29 2.79
N GLU A 275 -19.48 -30.05 2.39
CA GLU A 275 -19.27 -31.28 1.62
C GLU A 275 -18.81 -30.89 0.21
N ALA A 276 -17.59 -31.29 -0.15
CA ALA A 276 -17.05 -31.09 -1.49
C ALA A 276 -17.86 -31.90 -2.53
N GLU A 277 -18.48 -31.21 -3.50
CA GLU A 277 -19.05 -31.80 -4.72
C GLU A 277 -18.06 -31.76 -5.89
#